data_AF-A0A7Y3J533-F1
#
_entry.id   AF-A0A7Y3J533-F1
#
_cell.length_a   1.000
_cell.length_b   1.000
_cell.length_c   1.000
_cell.angle_alpha   90.00
_cell.angle_beta   90.00
_cell.angle_gamma   90.00
#
_symmetry.space_group_name_H-M   'P 1'
#
loop_
_entity.id
_entity.type
_entity.pdbx_description
1 polymer ?
#
loop_
_entity_poly.entity_id
_entity_poly.type
_entity_poly.pdbx_seq_one_letter_code
_entity_poly.pdbx_strand_id
1 'polypeptide(L)' 'RPAYRPGGGYAGTETILSTSRRWPKIWVFAFIRYDTLSGASFAASPLVRSRSYFLGGVGFAWMIAVSDRRVSDAD' A
#
# COMPACT_ATOMS: atom_id res chain seq x y z
N ARG A 1 -36.47 -9.17 -5.42
CA ARG A 1 -35.64 -7.96 -5.66
C ARG A 1 -34.56 -8.29 -6.69
N PRO A 2 -34.39 -7.53 -7.78
CA PRO A 2 -33.36 -7.79 -8.80
C PRO A 2 -31.95 -7.66 -8.22
N ALA A 3 -31.01 -8.50 -8.67
CA ALA A 3 -29.63 -8.46 -8.22
C ALA A 3 -28.88 -7.26 -8.84
N TYR A 4 -28.10 -6.55 -8.02
CA TYR A 4 -27.23 -5.49 -8.51
C TYR A 4 -26.14 -6.08 -9.42
N ARG A 5 -26.11 -5.65 -10.69
CA ARG A 5 -25.07 -6.01 -11.66
C ARG A 5 -24.28 -4.76 -12.02
N PRO A 6 -23.09 -4.53 -11.45
CA PRO A 6 -22.22 -3.47 -11.94
C PRO A 6 -21.72 -3.85 -13.34
N GLY A 7 -21.74 -2.91 -14.27
CA GLY A 7 -21.01 -3.04 -15.53
C GLY A 7 -19.50 -2.92 -15.30
N GLY A 8 -18.70 -3.31 -16.30
CA GLY A 8 -17.27 -2.99 -16.30
C GLY A 8 -17.04 -1.48 -16.20
N GLY A 9 -16.01 -1.05 -15.47
CA GLY A 9 -15.74 0.36 -15.26
C GLY A 9 -14.67 0.63 -14.21
N TYR A 10 -14.46 1.90 -13.90
CA TYR A 10 -13.49 2.36 -12.91
C TYR A 10 -13.77 1.75 -11.53
N ALA A 11 -12.71 1.37 -10.80
CA ALA A 11 -12.83 0.70 -9.50
C ALA A 11 -12.43 1.59 -8.30
N GLY A 12 -12.11 2.86 -8.55
CA GLY A 12 -11.61 3.79 -7.55
C GLY A 12 -10.11 4.06 -7.67
N THR A 13 -9.56 4.75 -6.69
CA THR A 13 -8.13 5.10 -6.59
C THR A 13 -7.55 4.53 -5.31
N GLU A 14 -6.35 3.97 -5.39
CA GLU A 14 -5.51 3.60 -4.25
C GLU A 14 -4.24 4.44 -4.31
N THR A 15 -3.92 5.13 -3.22
CA THR A 15 -2.72 5.97 -3.10
C THR A 15 -1.89 5.50 -1.90
N ILE A 16 -0.61 5.21 -2.13
CA ILE A 16 0.32 4.78 -1.08
C ILE A 16 1.47 5.77 -0.99
N LEU A 17 1.78 6.21 0.22
CA LEU A 17 2.99 6.95 0.54
C LEU A 17 3.85 6.09 1.47
N SER A 18 5.10 5.85 1.07
CA SER A 18 6.05 5.06 1.86
C SER A 18 7.35 5.80 2.04
N THR A 19 7.94 5.65 3.23
CA THR A 19 9.30 6.12 3.52
C THR A 19 10.11 4.97 4.10
N SER A 20 11.41 4.95 3.81
CA SER A 20 12.29 3.94 4.36
C SER A 20 13.69 4.49 4.59
N ARG A 21 14.34 4.00 5.64
CA ARG A 21 15.74 4.31 5.95
C ARG A 21 16.49 3.03 6.21
N ARG A 22 17.56 2.83 5.45
CA ARG A 22 18.42 1.66 5.54
C ARG A 22 19.73 2.02 6.26
N TRP A 23 20.03 1.24 7.29
CA TRP A 23 21.34 1.17 7.94
C TRP A 23 22.00 -0.19 7.62
N PRO A 24 23.31 -0.36 7.86
CA PRO A 24 24.02 -1.57 7.47
C PRO A 24 23.46 -2.90 8.00
N LYS A 25 22.77 -2.89 9.16
CA LYS A 25 22.17 -4.09 9.78
C LYS A 25 20.65 -4.04 9.90
N ILE A 26 20.05 -2.86 9.81
CA ILE A 26 18.62 -2.63 10.09
C ILE A 26 18.03 -1.81 8.95
N TRP A 27 16.86 -2.19 8.49
CA TRP A 27 16.07 -1.40 7.57
C TRP A 27 14.72 -1.12 8.21
N VAL A 28 14.39 0.15 8.40
CA VAL A 28 13.09 0.57 8.92
C VAL A 28 12.29 1.18 7.78
N PHE A 29 11.01 0.85 7.74
CA PHE A 29 10.08 1.36 6.75
C PHE A 29 8.75 1.72 7.40
N ALA A 30 8.09 2.72 6.84
CA ALA A 30 6.75 3.13 7.22
C ALA A 30 5.94 3.40 5.95
N PHE A 31 4.66 3.10 6.00
CA PHE A 31 3.75 3.39 4.89
C PHE A 31 2.40 3.83 5.41
N ILE A 32 1.72 4.62 4.58
CA ILE A 32 0.30 4.93 4.69
C ILE A 32 -0.35 4.68 3.35
N ARG A 33 -1.60 4.26 3.37
CA ARG A 33 -2.43 3.98 2.21
C ARG A 33 -3.80 4.62 2.39
N TYR A 34 -4.28 5.23 1.31
CA TYR A 34 -5.62 5.77 1.20
C TYR A 34 -6.30 5.21 -0.05
N ASP A 35 -7.41 4.51 0.16
CA ASP A 35 -8.22 3.89 -0.88
C ASP A 35 -9.55 4.64 -0.96
N THR A 36 -10.00 5.02 -2.15
CA THR A 36 -11.29 5.69 -2.39
C THR A 36 -12.03 5.06 -3.55
N LEU A 37 -13.30 4.73 -3.33
CA LEU A 37 -14.23 4.25 -4.36
C LEU A 37 -14.92 5.42 -5.07
N SER A 38 -14.39 6.65 -4.97
CA SER A 38 -14.93 7.80 -5.68
C SER A 38 -14.94 7.53 -7.18
N GLY A 39 -16.11 7.66 -7.82
CA GLY A 39 -16.29 7.36 -9.24
C GLY A 39 -16.32 5.86 -9.60
N ALA A 40 -16.21 4.94 -8.63
CA ALA A 40 -16.23 3.52 -8.93
C ALA A 40 -17.61 3.10 -9.49
N SER A 41 -17.62 2.26 -10.54
CA SER A 41 -18.86 1.82 -11.21
C SER A 41 -19.82 1.08 -10.28
N PHE A 42 -19.27 0.45 -9.23
CA PHE A 42 -20.01 -0.27 -8.21
C PHE A 42 -20.28 0.55 -6.93
N ALA A 43 -19.92 1.85 -6.88
CA ALA A 43 -20.03 2.67 -5.66
C ALA A 43 -21.48 2.82 -5.13
N ALA A 44 -22.49 2.65 -5.98
CA ALA A 44 -23.90 2.65 -5.60
C ALA A 44 -24.42 1.27 -5.14
N SER A 45 -23.59 0.23 -5.16
CA SER A 45 -23.99 -1.10 -4.76
C SER A 45 -24.35 -1.13 -3.26
N PRO A 46 -25.48 -1.74 -2.87
CA PRO A 46 -25.82 -1.95 -1.47
C PRO A 46 -24.84 -2.89 -0.74
N LEU A 47 -23.93 -3.55 -1.46
CA LEU A 47 -22.86 -4.37 -0.89
C LEU A 47 -21.61 -3.57 -0.50
N VAL A 48 -21.47 -2.32 -0.97
CA VAL A 48 -20.36 -1.45 -0.59
C VAL A 48 -20.54 -1.00 0.86
N ARG A 49 -19.67 -1.50 1.74
CA ARG A 49 -19.69 -1.18 3.18
C ARG A 49 -18.88 0.06 3.53
N SER A 50 -17.82 0.34 2.77
CA SER A 50 -16.97 1.52 2.96
C SER A 50 -16.58 2.11 1.62
N ARG A 51 -16.61 3.44 1.52
CA ARG A 51 -16.27 4.21 0.32
C ARG A 51 -14.84 4.76 0.35
N SER A 52 -14.24 4.82 1.53
CA SER A 52 -12.88 5.28 1.73
C SER A 52 -12.24 4.48 2.86
N TYR A 53 -11.01 4.05 2.65
CA TYR A 53 -10.25 3.27 3.62
C TYR A 53 -8.88 3.91 3.83
N PHE A 54 -8.46 4.00 5.09
CA PHE A 54 -7.15 4.51 5.45
C PHE A 54 -6.43 3.44 6.27
N LEU A 55 -5.20 3.14 5.89
CA LEU A 55 -4.34 2.17 6.56
C LEU A 55 -2.95 2.75 6.69
N GLY A 56 -2.29 2.45 7.80
CA GLY A 56 -0.88 2.78 7.98
C GLY A 56 -0.17 1.68 8.73
N GLY A 57 1.14 1.58 8.51
CA GLY A 57 1.97 0.60 9.16
C GLY A 57 3.43 1.05 9.24
N VAL A 58 4.11 0.49 10.22
CA VAL A 58 5.56 0.58 10.36
C VAL A 58 6.12 -0.83 10.45
N GLY A 59 7.33 -1.03 9.94
CA GLY A 59 8.00 -2.31 9.99
C GLY A 59 9.52 -2.14 10.01
N PHE A 60 10.19 -3.21 10.37
CA PHE A 60 11.63 -3.29 10.32
C PHE A 60 12.07 -4.65 9.79
N ALA A 61 13.23 -4.67 9.14
CA ALA A 61 13.92 -5.87 8.72
C ALA A 61 15.34 -5.84 9.28
N TRP A 62 15.80 -6.99 9.76
CA TRP A 62 17.15 -7.17 10.30
C TRP A 62 17.97 -8.05 9.36
N MET A 63 19.17 -7.60 8.99
CA MET A 63 20.14 -8.43 8.25
C MET A 63 20.90 -9.33 9.21
N ILE A 64 20.58 -10.62 9.18
CA ILE A 64 21.15 -11.63 10.09
C ILE A 64 22.61 -11.93 9.73
N ALA A 65 22.95 -11.87 8.44
CA ALA A 65 24.32 -12.02 7.94
C ALA A 65 24.57 -11.02 6.80
N VAL A 66 25.80 -10.49 6.73
CA VAL A 66 26.27 -9.61 5.66
C VAL A 66 27.69 -10.05 5.30
N SER A 67 28.04 -10.08 4.02
CA SER A 67 29.39 -10.42 3.55
C SER A 67 30.44 -9.44 4.09
N ASP A 68 31.61 -9.97 4.48
CA ASP A 68 32.77 -9.19 4.93
C ASP A 68 33.40 -8.37 3.79
N ARG A 69 33.25 -8.81 2.53
CA ARG A 69 33.59 -8.02 1.34
C ARG A 69 32.37 -7.23 0.91
N ARG A 70 32.30 -5.96 1.33
CA ARG A 70 31.34 -4.97 0.81
C ARG A 70 32.00 -4.20 -0.33
N VAL A 71 31.26 -3.96 -1.41
CA VAL A 71 31.67 -3.01 -2.46
C VAL A 71 31.52 -1.61 -1.86
N SER A 72 32.55 -0.77 -1.99
CA SER A 72 32.46 0.65 -1.62
C SER A 72 31.49 1.34 -2.57
N ASP A 73 30.53 2.09 -2.01
CA ASP A 73 29.76 3.05 -2.82
C ASP A 73 30.77 4.01 -3.46
N ALA A 74 30.74 4.11 -4.79
CA ALA A 74 31.51 5.12 -5.49
C ALA A 74 30.78 6.45 -5.32
N ASP A 75 31.44 7.42 -4.69
CA ASP A 75 30.99 8.82 -4.58
C ASP A 75 30.93 9.50 -5.96
#